data_AF-A0A945VDD7-F1
#
_entry.id   AF-A0A945VDD7-F1
#
_cell.length_a   1.000
_cell.length_b   1.000
_cell.length_c   1.000
_cell.angle_alpha   90.00
_cell.angle_beta   90.00
_cell.angle_gamma   90.00
#
_symmetry.space_group_name_H-M   'P 1'
#
loop_
_entity.id
_entity.type
_entity.pdbx_description
1 polymer ?
#
loop_
_entity_poly.entity_id
_entity_poly.type
_entity_poly.pdbx_seq_one_letter_code
_entity_poly.pdbx_strand_id
1 'polypeptide(L)'
;MVDASSKFQDSLPISSDELLKTLDQWNIKYNLFVHVPLRTVEDSKKVQGIFISSENGGGHVKNLYLRDKKKRNILLVAQQDQTVDLKKLSK
;
A
#
# COMPACT_ATOMS: atom_id res chain seq x y z
N MET A 1 15.73 -15.14 -3.50
CA MET A 1 15.57 -13.70 -3.30
C MET A 1 14.46 -13.54 -2.27
N VAL A 2 14.71 -12.85 -1.17
CA VAL A 2 13.68 -12.62 -0.14
C VAL A 2 12.69 -11.62 -0.72
N ASP A 3 11.42 -12.01 -0.88
CA ASP A 3 10.36 -11.10 -1.27
C ASP A 3 9.57 -10.64 -0.03
N ALA A 4 8.86 -9.52 -0.13
CA ALA A 4 8.11 -8.97 1.00
C ALA A 4 6.73 -9.62 1.19
N SER A 5 6.55 -10.87 0.75
CA SER A 5 5.31 -11.61 0.99
C SER A 5 5.24 -12.17 2.42
N SER A 6 4.05 -12.54 2.86
CA SER A 6 3.84 -13.19 4.16
C SER A 6 4.65 -14.47 4.36
N LYS A 7 5.14 -15.10 3.27
CA LYS A 7 6.00 -16.29 3.35
C LYS A 7 7.39 -16.00 3.93
N PHE A 8 7.82 -14.74 3.91
CA PHE A 8 9.15 -14.32 4.38
C PHE A 8 9.04 -13.25 5.47
N GLN A 9 7.91 -13.16 6.17
CA GLN A 9 7.68 -12.13 7.18
C GLN A 9 8.76 -12.11 8.27
N ASP A 10 9.31 -13.27 8.65
CA ASP A 10 10.36 -13.40 9.68
C ASP A 10 11.70 -12.78 9.26
N SER A 11 11.86 -12.45 7.98
CA SER A 11 13.06 -11.81 7.42
C SER A 11 12.90 -10.31 7.19
N LEU A 12 11.70 -9.76 7.43
CA LEU A 12 11.41 -8.34 7.29
C LEU A 12 11.70 -7.61 8.61
N PRO A 13 12.07 -6.31 8.56
CA PRO A 13 12.33 -5.53 9.77
C PRO A 13 11.06 -5.31 10.63
N ILE A 14 9.87 -5.47 10.03
CA ILE A 14 8.58 -5.48 10.72
C ILE A 14 7.65 -6.44 9.98
N SER A 15 6.97 -7.31 10.72
CA SER A 15 5.94 -8.20 10.17
C SER A 15 4.58 -7.51 10.07
N SER A 16 3.68 -8.04 9.23
CA SER A 16 2.30 -7.54 9.15
C SER A 16 1.59 -7.61 10.51
N ASP A 17 1.80 -8.70 11.26
CA ASP A 17 1.16 -8.92 12.56
C ASP A 17 1.64 -7.90 13.61
N GLU A 18 2.93 -7.55 13.61
CA GLU A 18 3.48 -6.51 14.50
C GLU A 18 2.94 -5.12 14.18
N LEU A 19 2.75 -4.80 12.89
CA LEU A 19 2.12 -3.54 12.49
C LEU A 19 0.67 -3.47 12.98
N LEU A 20 -0.12 -4.52 12.76
CA LEU A 20 -1.52 -4.57 13.22
C LEU A 20 -1.62 -4.43 14.74
N LYS A 21 -0.75 -5.12 15.49
CA LYS A 21 -0.67 -4.99 16.95
C LYS A 21 -0.36 -3.56 17.38
N THR A 22 0.49 -2.84 16.65
CA THR A 22 0.81 -1.44 16.92
C THR A 22 -0.41 -0.54 16.70
N LEU A 23 -1.20 -0.79 15.65
CA LEU A 23 -2.46 -0.06 15.41
C LEU A 23 -3.47 -0.29 16.55
N ASP A 24 -3.59 -1.54 17.02
CA ASP A 24 -4.46 -1.89 18.15
C ASP A 24 -4.02 -1.16 19.43
N GLN A 25 -2.71 -1.12 19.71
CA GLN A 25 -2.16 -0.41 20.87
C GLN A 25 -2.41 1.10 20.83
N TRP A 26 -2.44 1.70 19.64
CA TRP A 26 -2.75 3.11 19.44
C TRP A 26 -4.26 3.40 19.37
N ASN A 27 -5.12 2.37 19.51
CA ASN A 27 -6.56 2.47 19.34
C ASN A 27 -6.99 3.02 17.97
N ILE A 28 -6.22 2.73 16.92
CA ILE A 28 -6.56 3.08 15.54
C ILE A 28 -7.46 1.98 14.97
N LYS A 29 -8.73 2.29 14.73
CA LYS A 29 -9.69 1.34 14.14
C LYS A 29 -9.37 1.09 12.67
N TYR A 30 -9.42 -0.17 12.25
CA TYR A 30 -9.27 -0.59 10.86
C TYR A 30 -10.20 -1.77 10.53
N ASN A 31 -10.47 -1.97 9.25
CA ASN A 31 -11.07 -3.18 8.72
C ASN A 31 -9.99 -3.95 7.97
N LEU A 32 -9.77 -5.22 8.31
CA LEU A 32 -8.79 -6.08 7.66
C LEU A 32 -9.47 -6.92 6.57
N PHE A 33 -8.98 -6.81 5.34
CA PHE A 33 -9.42 -7.63 4.21
C PHE A 33 -8.26 -8.47 3.71
N VAL A 34 -8.42 -9.80 3.73
CA VAL A 34 -7.38 -10.75 3.28
C VAL A 34 -7.74 -11.28 1.91
N HIS A 35 -6.79 -11.23 0.96
CA HIS A 35 -6.97 -11.73 -0.40
C HIS A 35 -5.69 -12.39 -0.92
N VAL A 36 -5.82 -13.18 -1.99
CA VAL A 36 -4.66 -13.76 -2.69
C VAL A 36 -3.85 -12.67 -3.40
N PRO A 37 -2.52 -12.83 -3.58
CA PRO A 37 -1.72 -11.85 -4.32
C PRO A 37 -2.25 -11.61 -5.73
N LEU A 38 -2.41 -10.34 -6.10
CA LEU A 38 -2.97 -9.93 -7.39
C LEU A 38 -1.86 -9.34 -8.25
N ARG A 39 -1.79 -9.77 -9.51
CA ARG A 39 -0.74 -9.32 -10.44
C ARG A 39 -1.30 -8.64 -11.69
N THR A 40 -2.54 -8.96 -12.04
CA THR A 40 -3.22 -8.41 -13.21
C THR A 40 -4.28 -7.39 -12.77
N VAL A 41 -4.64 -6.50 -13.70
CA VAL A 41 -5.72 -5.55 -13.48
C VAL A 41 -7.05 -6.30 -13.37
N GLU A 42 -7.24 -7.34 -14.18
CA GLU A 42 -8.42 -8.18 -14.19
C GLU A 42 -8.64 -8.86 -12.83
N ASP A 43 -7.59 -9.44 -12.23
CA ASP A 43 -7.69 -10.09 -10.92
C ASP A 43 -7.90 -9.07 -9.80
N SER A 44 -7.31 -7.88 -9.93
CA SER A 44 -7.52 -6.77 -8.98
C SER A 44 -8.98 -6.33 -8.96
N LYS A 45 -9.62 -6.20 -10.12
CA LYS A 45 -11.03 -5.83 -10.24
C LYS A 45 -11.98 -6.87 -9.63
N LYS A 46 -11.64 -8.17 -9.72
CA LYS A 46 -12.48 -9.25 -9.16
C LYS A 46 -12.60 -9.18 -7.64
N VAL A 47 -11.53 -8.79 -6.94
CA VAL A 47 -11.55 -8.69 -5.49
C VAL A 47 -11.89 -7.28 -5.01
N GLN A 48 -11.93 -6.28 -5.90
CA GLN A 48 -12.15 -4.88 -5.50
C GLN A 48 -13.44 -4.69 -4.70
N GLY A 49 -14.48 -5.48 -4.99
CA GLY A 49 -15.75 -5.44 -4.28
C GLY A 49 -15.70 -5.85 -2.80
N ILE A 50 -14.60 -6.44 -2.31
CA ILE A 50 -14.42 -6.70 -0.88
C ILE A 50 -14.04 -5.43 -0.11
N PHE A 51 -13.50 -4.42 -0.81
CA PHE A 51 -13.06 -3.19 -0.18
C PHE A 51 -14.19 -2.16 -0.11
N ILE A 52 -14.05 -1.19 0.80
CA ILE A 52 -14.94 -0.04 0.85
C ILE A 52 -14.74 0.75 -0.45
N SER A 53 -15.81 0.92 -1.21
CA SER A 53 -15.78 1.66 -2.45
C SER A 53 -15.62 3.17 -2.22
N SER A 54 -15.15 3.89 -3.24
CA SER A 54 -14.90 5.34 -3.16
C SER A 54 -16.15 6.12 -2.76
N GLU A 55 -17.32 5.75 -3.28
CA GLU A 55 -18.61 6.36 -2.95
C GLU A 55 -19.02 6.15 -1.48
N ASN A 56 -18.54 5.09 -0.84
CA ASN A 56 -18.77 4.79 0.57
C ASN A 56 -17.66 5.34 1.49
N GLY A 57 -16.84 6.27 0.99
CA GLY A 57 -15.74 6.87 1.74
C GLY A 57 -14.43 6.07 1.67
N GLY A 58 -14.32 5.08 0.79
CA GLY A 58 -13.12 4.29 0.57
C GLY A 58 -12.02 5.06 -0.17
N GLY A 59 -10.88 5.28 0.49
CA GLY A 59 -9.71 5.90 -0.13
C GLY A 59 -8.66 4.87 -0.55
N HIS A 60 -8.72 4.37 -1.78
CA HIS A 60 -7.64 3.52 -2.31
C HIS A 60 -6.42 4.37 -2.65
N VAL A 61 -5.24 3.90 -2.23
CA VAL A 61 -3.97 4.60 -2.46
C VAL A 61 -3.00 3.74 -3.26
N LYS A 62 -2.16 4.42 -4.03
CA LYS A 62 -0.91 3.88 -4.56
C LYS A 62 0.27 4.58 -3.91
N ASN A 63 1.34 3.82 -3.71
CA ASN A 63 2.57 4.30 -3.11
C ASN A 63 3.68 4.30 -4.16
N LEU A 64 4.35 5.44 -4.33
CA LEU A 64 5.53 5.57 -5.17
C LEU A 64 6.74 5.84 -4.27
N TYR A 65 7.66 4.89 -4.18
CA TYR A 65 8.95 5.12 -3.56
C TYR A 65 9.92 5.70 -4.60
N LEU A 66 10.25 6.98 -4.44
CA LEU A 66 11.02 7.77 -5.38
C LEU A 66 12.37 8.17 -4.78
N ARG A 67 13.35 8.41 -5.64
CA ARG A 67 14.66 8.94 -5.24
C ARG A 67 15.09 10.03 -6.19
N ASP A 68 15.55 11.15 -5.64
CA ASP A 68 16.02 12.28 -6.44
C ASP A 68 17.54 12.25 -6.70
N LYS A 69 18.03 13.20 -7.52
CA LYS A 69 19.46 13.33 -7.84
C LYS A 69 20.35 13.66 -6.64
N LYS A 70 19.78 14.25 -5.57
CA LYS A 70 20.47 14.54 -4.30
C LYS A 70 20.41 13.34 -3.34
N LYS A 71 20.01 12.16 -3.84
CA LYS A 71 19.88 10.91 -3.09
C LYS A 71 18.82 10.95 -1.97
N ARG A 72 17.91 11.92 -1.99
CA ARG A 72 16.77 12.00 -1.06
C ARG A 72 15.73 10.95 -1.45
N ASN A 73 15.28 10.16 -0.47
CA ASN A 73 14.23 9.17 -0.64
C ASN A 73 12.88 9.81 -0.29
N ILE A 74 11.86 9.55 -1.10
CA ILE A 74 10.52 10.13 -0.96
C ILE A 74 9.52 8.99 -1.07
N LEU A 75 8.57 8.93 -0.14
CA LEU A 75 7.38 8.08 -0.27
C LEU A 75 6.19 8.96 -0.61
N LEU A 76 5.74 8.92 -1.86
CA LEU A 76 4.53 9.61 -2.30
C LEU A 76 3.34 8.68 -2.15
N VAL A 77 2.38 9.08 -1.32
CA VAL A 77 1.08 8.42 -1.16
C VAL A 77 0.05 9.25 -1.92
N ALA A 78 -0.62 8.64 -2.90
CA ALA A 78 -1.63 9.31 -3.72
C ALA A 78 -2.85 8.41 -3.89
N GLN A 79 -4.01 9.00 -4.22
CA GLN A 79 -5.18 8.21 -4.60
C GLN A 79 -4.84 7.31 -5.80
N GLN A 80 -5.41 6.11 -5.83
CA GLN A 80 -5.11 5.02 -6.77
C GLN A 80 -5.05 5.48 -8.24
N ASP A 81 -6.02 6.25 -8.69
CA ASP A 81 -6.18 6.71 -10.08
C ASP A 81 -5.61 8.10 -10.33
N GLN A 82 -5.14 8.78 -9.28
CA GLN A 82 -4.52 10.11 -9.40
C GLN A 82 -3.35 10.05 -10.38
N THR A 83 -3.41 10.86 -11.44
CA THR A 83 -2.29 10.99 -12.37
C THR A 83 -1.18 11.78 -11.71
N VAL A 84 0.03 11.22 -11.72
CA VAL A 84 1.22 11.80 -11.10
C VAL A 84 2.24 12.12 -12.18
N ASP A 85 2.51 13.41 -12.43
CA ASP A 85 3.55 13.86 -13.35
C ASP A 85 4.91 13.86 -12.65
N LEU A 86 5.66 12.77 -12.81
CA LEU A 86 6.99 12.58 -12.21
C LEU A 86 8.01 13.64 -12.64
N LYS A 87 7.87 14.23 -13.83
CA LYS A 87 8.80 15.26 -14.31
C LYS A 87 8.60 16.57 -13.55
N LYS A 88 7.35 16.91 -13.25
CA LYS A 88 6.99 18.12 -12.49
C LYS A 88 7.28 18.00 -10.99
N LEU A 89 7.32 16.80 -10.43
CA LEU A 89 7.63 16.56 -9.01
C LEU A 89 9.06 16.92 -8.60
N SER A 90 9.99 17.05 -9.56
CA SER A 90 11.39 17.34 -9.30
C SER A 90 11.75 18.84 -9.31
N LYS A 91 10.78 19.71 -9.55
CA LYS A 91 10.97 21.17 -9.52
C LYS A 91 11.11 21.68 -8.11
#